data_AF-A0A0M0HLH3-F1
#
_entry.id   AF-A0A0M0HLH3-F1
#
_cell.length_a   1.000
_cell.length_b   1.000
_cell.length_c   1.000
_cell.angle_alpha   90.00
_cell.angle_beta   90.00
_cell.angle_gamma   90.00
#
_symmetry.space_group_name_H-M   'P 1'
#
loop_
_entity.id
_entity.type
_entity.pdbx_description
1 polymer ?
#
loop_
_entity_poly.entity_id
_entity_poly.type
_entity_poly.pdbx_seq_one_letter_code
_entity_poly.pdbx_strand_id
1 'polypeptide(L)' 'MKSKFYASALCAAALTASPAMAADQELYFYNWSEYIPNEILEDFTKETGIKVIYSTYES' A
#
# COMPACT_ATOMS: atom_id res chain seq x y z
N MET A 1 41.84 3.48 16.06
CA MET A 1 41.54 3.46 14.62
C MET A 1 40.43 2.49 14.22
N LYS A 2 40.26 1.33 14.88
CA LYS A 2 39.20 0.34 14.55
C LYS A 2 37.75 0.86 14.71
N SER A 3 37.48 1.72 15.71
CA SER A 3 36.15 2.32 15.94
C SER A 3 35.64 3.17 14.77
N LYS A 4 36.52 3.88 14.05
CA LYS A 4 36.13 4.68 12.87
C LYS A 4 35.73 3.80 11.68
N PHE A 5 36.30 2.60 11.57
CA PHE A 5 35.97 1.63 10.52
C PHE A 5 34.58 0.99 10.71
N TYR A 6 34.15 0.77 11.95
CA TYR A 6 32.80 0.26 12.22
C TYR A 6 31.73 1.32 11.94
N ALA A 7 32.01 2.59 12.22
CA ALA A 7 31.09 3.70 11.93
C ALA A 7 30.89 3.92 10.42
N SER A 8 31.96 3.81 9.62
CA SER A 8 31.87 3.91 8.15
C SER A 8 31.18 2.71 7.51
N ALA A 9 31.34 1.49 8.06
CA ALA A 9 30.60 0.31 7.61
C ALA A 9 29.09 0.42 7.86
N LEU A 10 28.67 0.99 9.00
CA LEU A 10 27.25 1.19 9.32
C LEU A 10 26.58 2.23 8.40
N CYS A 11 27.29 3.31 8.07
CA CYS A 11 26.78 4.33 7.13
C CYS A 11 26.64 3.78 5.70
N ALA A 12 27.54 2.91 5.26
CA ALA A 12 27.45 2.27 3.95
C ALA A 12 26.22 1.33 3.83
N ALA A 13 25.84 0.65 4.91
CA ALA A 13 24.67 -0.23 4.93
C ALA A 13 23.33 0.53 4.88
N ALA A 14 23.28 1.76 5.37
CA ALA A 14 22.07 2.59 5.30
C ALA A 14 21.77 3.07 3.87
N LEU A 15 22.79 3.17 3.01
CA LEU A 15 22.64 3.59 1.60
C LEU A 15 22.06 2.49 0.70
N THR A 16 22.02 1.24 1.16
CA THR A 16 21.43 0.10 0.42
C THR A 16 20.00 -0.21 0.85
N ALA A 17 19.41 0.58 1.76
CA ALA A 17 18.01 0.45 2.12
C ALA A 17 17.15 0.99 0.96
N SER A 18 16.80 0.11 0.02
CA SER A 18 15.79 0.43 -0.99
C SER A 18 14.49 0.81 -0.28
N PRO A 19 13.80 1.89 -0.70
CA PRO A 19 12.47 2.16 -0.20
C PRO A 19 11.62 0.94 -0.50
N ALA A 20 10.99 0.37 0.53
CA ALA A 20 9.98 -0.64 0.33
C ALA A 20 8.85 0.04 -0.46
N MET A 21 8.79 -0.21 -1.77
CA MET A 21 7.63 0.18 -2.56
C MET A 21 6.47 -0.65 -2.01
N ALA A 22 5.47 0.04 -1.44
CA ALA A 22 4.23 -0.62 -1.08
C ALA A 22 3.72 -1.33 -2.34
N ALA A 23 3.50 -2.64 -2.25
CA ALA A 23 2.88 -3.39 -3.34
C ALA A 23 1.53 -2.74 -3.68
N ASP A 24 1.12 -2.80 -4.95
CA ASP A 24 -0.20 -2.35 -5.40
C ASP A 24 -1.26 -2.93 -4.44
N GLN A 25 -1.92 -2.06 -3.67
CA GLN A 25 -2.82 -2.47 -2.61
C GLN A 25 -4.19 -2.76 -3.22
N GLU A 26 -4.64 -4.01 -3.12
CA GLU A 26 -5.98 -4.43 -3.53
C GLU A 26 -6.87 -4.68 -2.32
N LEU A 27 -8.10 -4.15 -2.34
CA LEU A 27 -9.16 -4.40 -1.37
C LEU A 27 -10.28 -5.21 -2.04
N TYR A 28 -10.55 -6.41 -1.55
CA TYR A 28 -11.69 -7.22 -1.98
C TYR A 28 -12.89 -6.90 -1.08
N PHE A 29 -13.91 -6.28 -1.66
CA PHE A 29 -15.09 -5.81 -0.93
C PHE A 29 -16.34 -6.54 -1.40
N TYR A 30 -17.02 -7.22 -0.47
CA TYR A 30 -18.26 -7.95 -0.74
C TYR A 30 -19.40 -7.36 0.09
N ASN A 31 -20.46 -6.90 -0.57
CA ASN A 31 -21.59 -6.24 0.08
C ASN A 31 -22.91 -6.52 -0.65
N TRP A 32 -24.04 -6.10 -0.09
CA TRP A 32 -25.33 -6.13 -0.76
C TRP A 32 -25.34 -5.27 -2.04
N SER A 33 -26.11 -5.71 -3.05
CA SER A 33 -26.36 -4.91 -4.26
C SER A 33 -27.02 -3.56 -3.93
N GLU A 34 -26.72 -2.54 -4.73
CA GLU A 34 -27.29 -1.17 -4.65
C GLU A 34 -26.99 -0.37 -3.36
N TYR A 35 -26.14 -0.88 -2.46
CA TYR A 35 -25.79 -0.18 -1.21
C TYR A 35 -24.74 0.93 -1.36
N ILE A 36 -23.81 0.77 -2.32
CA ILE A 36 -22.69 1.70 -2.51
C ILE A 36 -22.71 2.23 -3.95
N PRO A 37 -22.81 3.55 -4.16
CA PRO A 37 -22.61 4.16 -5.46
C PRO A 37 -21.17 3.99 -5.96
N ASN A 38 -20.98 3.78 -7.26
CA ASN A 38 -19.64 3.60 -7.84
C ASN A 38 -18.71 4.80 -7.61
N GLU A 39 -19.22 6.03 -7.60
CA GLU A 39 -18.45 7.26 -7.37
C GLU A 39 -17.69 7.23 -6.03
N ILE A 40 -18.27 6.63 -4.99
CA ILE A 40 -17.63 6.50 -3.68
C ILE A 40 -16.41 5.57 -3.73
N LEU A 41 -16.49 4.50 -4.53
CA LEU A 41 -15.38 3.57 -4.73
C LEU A 41 -14.25 4.21 -5.55
N GLU A 42 -14.62 5.00 -6.56
CA GLU A 42 -13.68 5.75 -7.39
C GLU A 42 -12.93 6.81 -6.58
N ASP A 43 -13.64 7.60 -5.77
CA ASP A 43 -13.05 8.60 -4.88
C ASP A 43 -12.13 7.94 -3.85
N PHE A 44 -12.55 6.82 -3.24
CA PHE A 44 -11.70 6.05 -2.32
C PHE A 44 -10.40 5.60 -3.00
N THR A 45 -10.48 5.01 -4.20
CA THR A 45 -9.28 4.58 -4.93
C THR A 45 -8.38 5.77 -5.29
N LYS A 46 -8.96 6.92 -5.66
CA LYS A 46 -8.22 8.13 -5.97
C LYS A 46 -7.48 8.71 -4.76
N GLU A 47 -8.10 8.72 -3.59
CA GLU A 47 -7.51 9.26 -2.36
C GLU A 47 -6.44 8.34 -1.77
N THR A 48 -6.64 7.03 -1.85
CA THR A 48 -5.80 6.05 -1.15
C THR A 48 -4.78 5.35 -2.04
N GLY A 49 -5.00 5.34 -3.36
CA GLY A 49 -4.27 4.49 -4.29
C GLY A 49 -4.61 3.00 -4.20
N ILE A 50 -5.61 2.63 -3.38
CA ILE A 50 -6.03 1.23 -3.18
C ILE A 50 -7.05 0.86 -4.25
N LYS A 51 -6.78 -0.20 -5.02
CA LYS A 51 -7.71 -0.75 -6.00
C LYS A 51 -8.80 -1.54 -5.28
N VAL A 52 -10.06 -1.15 -5.47
CA VAL A 52 -11.19 -1.89 -4.92
C VAL A 52 -11.72 -2.91 -5.93
N ILE A 53 -11.80 -4.17 -5.52
CA ILE A 53 -12.45 -5.26 -6.24
C ILE A 53 -13.79 -5.49 -5.56
N TYR A 54 -14.83 -4.89 -6.12
CA TYR A 54 -16.18 -4.90 -5.56
C TYR A 54 -17.04 -6.00 -6.17
N SER A 55 -17.61 -6.82 -5.31
CA SER A 55 -18.57 -7.88 -5.66
C SER A 55 -19.83 -7.69 -4.84
N THR A 56 -20.99 -8.00 -5.42
CA THR A 56 -22.27 -7.86 -4.73
C THR A 56 -23.05 -9.17 -4.60
N TYR A 57 -24.00 -9.19 -3.66
CA TYR A 57 -24.96 -10.27 -3.48
C TYR A 57 -26.37 -9.74 -3.18
N GLU A 58 -27.36 -10.60 -3.38
CA GLU A 58 -28.78 -10.35 -3.15
C GLU A 58 -29.31 -11.22 -1.98
N SER A 59 -30.42 -10.82 -1.36
CA SER A 59 -31.05 -11.52 -0.21
C SER A 59 -32.19 -12.43 -0.63
#